data_AF-A0A2S1H2I7-F1
#
_entry.id   AF-A0A2S1H2I7-F1
#
_cell.length_a   1.000
_cell.length_b   1.000
_cell.length_c   1.000
_cell.angle_alpha   90.00
_cell.angle_beta   90.00
_cell.angle_gamma   90.00
#
_symmetry.space_group_name_H-M   'P 1'
#
loop_
_entity.id
_entity.type
_entity.pdbx_description
1 polymer ?
#
loop_
_entity_poly.entity_id
_entity_poly.type
_entity_poly.pdbx_seq_one_letter_code
_entity_poly.pdbx_strand_id
1 'polypeptide(L)'
;MDVGYYLNDEDKKELLEAILGQKKFHNLIKEVQHYHPFDFDVDSMEVIDGLKFDTVTPKNDIVTATGIDLKIDDKFSVRYITRYFNGNVEDTSDFFIGTLINERTVENSKEYHLIVFRAANEQTVSIIENTLTDEVIVANKETESKFKEEYNYDENYYPGQLLEQVNAEGFFDGCLAGGYIYCGKNCGGYPACDSSKNGINALDNCCKTHDCCYTKYGVDYKHCLCDQTLCDCS
;
A
#
# COMPACT_ATOMS: atom_id res chain seq x y z
N MET A 1 6.54 -6.97 4.74
CA MET A 1 5.46 -7.89 5.13
C MET A 1 4.24 -7.06 5.42
N ASP A 2 3.14 -7.45 4.79
CA ASP A 2 1.84 -6.83 4.86
C ASP A 2 0.79 -7.94 4.98
N VAL A 3 -0.24 -7.68 5.80
CA VAL A 3 -1.35 -8.60 6.04
C VAL A 3 -2.59 -7.77 6.35
N GLY A 4 -3.76 -8.20 5.89
CA GLY A 4 -4.99 -7.47 6.13
C GLY A 4 -6.21 -8.13 5.51
N TYR A 5 -7.33 -7.41 5.59
CA TYR A 5 -8.60 -7.82 5.00
C TYR A 5 -9.34 -6.62 4.39
N TYR A 6 -10.12 -6.91 3.34
CA TYR A 6 -11.05 -5.97 2.74
C TYR A 6 -12.21 -5.68 3.70
N LEU A 7 -12.53 -4.40 3.86
CA LEU A 7 -13.63 -3.95 4.71
C LEU A 7 -14.95 -4.56 4.24
N ASN A 8 -15.75 -5.05 5.19
CA ASN A 8 -17.11 -5.48 4.90
C ASN A 8 -18.05 -4.25 4.79
N ASP A 9 -19.32 -4.48 4.44
CA ASP A 9 -20.27 -3.38 4.23
C ASP A 9 -20.63 -2.61 5.51
N GLU A 10 -20.56 -3.28 6.67
CA GLU A 10 -20.78 -2.65 7.98
C GLU A 10 -19.59 -1.74 8.34
N ASP A 11 -18.35 -2.23 8.20
CA ASP A 11 -17.13 -1.46 8.42
C ASP A 11 -17.08 -0.20 7.53
N LYS A 12 -17.43 -0.35 6.25
CA LYS A 12 -17.49 0.76 5.29
C LYS A 12 -18.50 1.81 5.73
N LYS A 13 -19.68 1.38 6.18
CA LYS A 13 -20.74 2.29 6.62
C LYS A 13 -20.33 3.08 7.87
N GLU A 14 -19.78 2.40 8.88
CA GLU A 14 -19.29 3.06 10.09
C GLU A 14 -18.19 4.09 9.77
N LEU A 15 -17.26 3.73 8.89
CA LEU A 15 -16.16 4.60 8.49
C LEU A 15 -16.67 5.82 7.69
N LEU A 16 -17.65 5.63 6.80
CA LEU A 16 -18.29 6.73 6.09
C LEU A 16 -18.99 7.72 7.04
N GLU A 17 -19.76 7.22 8.00
CA GLU A 17 -20.42 8.06 9.01
C GLU A 17 -19.37 8.87 9.80
N ALA A 18 -18.25 8.25 10.17
CA ALA A 18 -17.15 8.93 10.83
C ALA A 18 -16.45 9.99 9.94
N ILE A 19 -16.27 9.71 8.64
CA ILE A 19 -15.68 10.66 7.68
C ILE A 19 -16.57 11.89 7.50
N LEU A 20 -17.87 11.69 7.35
CA LEU A 20 -18.83 12.78 7.13
C LEU A 20 -18.93 13.73 8.32
N GLY A 21 -18.59 13.29 9.53
CA GLY A 21 -18.50 14.15 10.71
C GLY A 21 -17.20 14.95 10.84
N GLN A 22 -16.19 14.71 9.99
CA GLN A 22 -14.86 15.31 10.15
C GLN A 22 -14.72 16.66 9.46
N LYS A 23 -14.29 17.65 10.22
CA LYS A 23 -13.98 19.00 9.71
C LYS A 23 -12.91 19.00 8.62
N LYS A 24 -11.92 18.10 8.71
CA LYS A 24 -10.86 17.94 7.68
C LYS A 24 -11.46 17.58 6.33
N PHE A 25 -12.44 16.68 6.29
CA PHE A 25 -13.14 16.27 5.08
C PHE A 25 -13.91 17.44 4.48
N HIS A 26 -14.70 18.16 5.27
CA HIS A 26 -15.43 19.32 4.76
C HIS A 26 -14.51 20.43 4.24
N ASN A 27 -13.36 20.66 4.87
CA ASN A 27 -12.38 21.61 4.37
C ASN A 27 -11.75 21.15 3.05
N LEU A 28 -11.46 19.84 2.92
CA LEU A 28 -10.99 19.26 1.67
C LEU A 28 -11.99 19.48 0.53
N ILE A 29 -13.27 19.16 0.75
CA ILE A 29 -14.33 19.35 -0.25
C ILE A 29 -14.42 20.82 -0.68
N LYS A 30 -14.45 21.74 0.29
CA LYS A 30 -14.48 23.19 0.01
C LYS A 30 -13.28 23.67 -0.79
N GLU A 31 -12.09 23.20 -0.45
CA GLU A 31 -10.86 23.57 -1.16
C GLU A 31 -10.92 23.10 -2.62
N VAL A 32 -11.35 21.85 -2.86
CA VAL A 32 -11.46 21.29 -4.20
C VAL A 32 -12.50 22.05 -5.04
N GLN A 33 -13.61 22.49 -4.45
CA GLN A 33 -14.64 23.28 -5.12
C GLN A 33 -14.12 24.63 -5.68
N HIS A 34 -12.99 25.15 -5.18
CA HIS A 34 -12.33 26.32 -5.77
C HIS A 34 -11.65 26.02 -7.13
N TYR A 35 -11.27 24.77 -7.36
CA TYR A 35 -10.58 24.32 -8.57
C TYR A 35 -11.50 23.62 -9.56
N HIS A 36 -12.50 22.91 -9.05
CA HIS A 36 -13.50 22.18 -9.83
C HIS A 36 -14.86 22.38 -9.15
N PRO A 37 -15.71 23.32 -9.62
CA PRO A 37 -17.03 23.50 -9.06
C PRO A 37 -17.92 22.28 -9.31
N PHE A 38 -18.38 21.64 -8.23
CA PHE A 38 -19.38 20.57 -8.25
C PHE A 38 -20.33 20.74 -7.06
N ASP A 39 -21.55 20.23 -7.20
CA ASP A 39 -22.50 20.15 -6.09
C ASP A 39 -22.23 18.87 -5.30
N PHE A 40 -21.75 19.01 -4.06
CA PHE A 40 -21.40 17.86 -3.25
C PHE A 40 -22.67 17.26 -2.64
N ASP A 41 -22.99 16.04 -3.06
CA ASP A 41 -24.04 15.23 -2.49
C ASP A 41 -23.42 13.99 -1.82
N VAL A 42 -23.83 13.72 -0.59
CA VAL A 42 -23.37 12.55 0.16
C VAL A 42 -23.93 11.28 -0.47
N ASP A 43 -25.16 11.35 -1.00
CA ASP A 43 -25.84 10.18 -1.58
C ASP A 43 -25.23 9.78 -2.95
N SER A 44 -24.44 10.66 -3.58
CA SER A 44 -23.71 10.36 -4.81
C SER A 44 -22.31 9.78 -4.56
N MET A 45 -21.87 9.67 -3.30
CA MET A 45 -20.57 9.11 -2.96
C MET A 45 -20.57 7.59 -3.15
N GLU A 46 -19.56 7.08 -3.85
CA GLU A 46 -19.37 5.65 -4.06
C GLU A 46 -18.11 5.18 -3.34
N VAL A 47 -18.22 4.09 -2.57
CA VAL A 47 -17.05 3.41 -1.99
C VAL A 47 -16.45 2.51 -3.05
N ILE A 48 -15.24 2.85 -3.52
CA ILE A 48 -14.52 2.09 -4.53
C ILE A 48 -13.86 0.87 -3.89
N ASP A 49 -13.18 1.09 -2.76
CA ASP A 49 -12.38 0.07 -2.08
C ASP A 49 -12.20 0.41 -0.61
N GLY A 50 -11.85 -0.59 0.20
CA GLY A 50 -11.61 -0.40 1.62
C GLY A 50 -10.77 -1.54 2.17
N LEU A 51 -9.70 -1.20 2.88
CA LEU A 51 -8.73 -2.16 3.40
C LEU A 51 -8.32 -1.81 4.84
N LYS A 52 -8.23 -2.84 5.67
CA LYS A 52 -7.58 -2.76 6.98
C LYS A 52 -6.37 -3.68 7.01
N PHE A 53 -5.24 -3.16 7.43
CA PHE A 53 -3.97 -3.88 7.28
C PHE A 53 -2.91 -3.46 8.29
N ASP A 54 -1.96 -4.37 8.49
CA ASP A 54 -0.69 -4.11 9.15
C ASP A 54 0.44 -4.10 8.12
N THR A 55 1.41 -3.21 8.29
CA THR A 55 2.65 -3.20 7.50
C THR A 55 3.84 -2.81 8.36
N VAL A 56 5.03 -3.25 7.97
CA VAL A 56 6.30 -2.85 8.61
C VAL A 56 6.91 -1.67 7.85
N THR A 57 7.26 -0.60 8.57
CA THR A 57 8.00 0.54 7.99
C THR A 57 9.49 0.21 7.80
N PRO A 58 10.25 1.02 7.03
CA PRO A 58 11.71 0.86 6.95
C PRO A 58 12.46 1.01 8.29
N LYS A 59 11.80 1.55 9.31
CA LYS A 59 12.35 1.68 10.68
C LYS A 59 11.96 0.51 11.58
N ASN A 60 11.33 -0.52 11.04
CA ASN A 60 10.77 -1.66 11.75
C ASN A 60 9.62 -1.32 12.70
N ASP A 61 9.00 -0.14 12.57
CA ASP A 61 7.71 0.12 13.23
C ASP A 61 6.60 -0.64 12.51
N ILE A 62 5.68 -1.23 13.26
CA ILE A 62 4.44 -1.78 12.73
C ILE A 62 3.41 -0.66 12.65
N VAL A 63 2.82 -0.50 11.48
CA VAL A 63 1.70 0.42 11.24
C VAL A 63 0.47 -0.43 11.05
N THR A 64 -0.52 -0.21 11.90
CA THR A 64 -1.88 -0.69 11.62
C THR A 64 -2.67 0.46 11.04
N ALA A 65 -3.26 0.24 9.87
CA ALA A 65 -3.98 1.26 9.12
C ALA A 65 -5.33 0.75 8.63
N THR A 66 -6.28 1.67 8.50
CA THR A 66 -7.54 1.45 7.80
C THR A 66 -7.65 2.54 6.74
N GLY A 67 -7.87 2.14 5.50
CA GLY A 67 -8.03 3.01 4.35
C GLY A 67 -9.34 2.76 3.64
N ILE A 68 -9.97 3.82 3.13
CA ILE A 68 -11.15 3.74 2.26
C ILE A 68 -11.00 4.71 1.10
N ASP A 69 -11.33 4.24 -0.10
CA ASP A 69 -11.31 4.99 -1.34
C ASP A 69 -12.73 5.34 -1.75
N LEU A 70 -12.96 6.64 -1.95
CA LEU A 70 -14.26 7.24 -2.23
C LEU A 70 -14.21 7.91 -3.60
N LYS A 71 -15.19 7.62 -4.45
CA LYS A 71 -15.49 8.44 -5.62
C LYS A 71 -16.50 9.50 -5.19
N ILE A 72 -16.14 10.77 -5.38
CA ILE A 72 -17.02 11.91 -5.07
C ILE A 72 -17.66 12.45 -6.34
N ASP A 73 -16.89 12.49 -7.42
CA ASP A 73 -17.31 12.88 -8.77
C ASP A 73 -16.47 12.09 -9.80
N ASP A 74 -16.82 12.16 -11.08
CA ASP A 74 -16.08 11.51 -12.16
C ASP A 74 -14.61 11.94 -12.26
N LYS A 75 -14.28 13.14 -11.79
CA LYS A 75 -12.91 13.66 -11.81
C LYS A 75 -12.25 13.70 -10.44
N PHE A 76 -12.99 13.45 -9.37
CA PHE A 76 -12.50 13.66 -8.01
C PHE A 76 -12.74 12.44 -7.13
N SER A 77 -11.64 11.89 -6.60
CA SER A 77 -11.65 10.81 -5.62
C SER A 77 -10.97 11.24 -4.33
N VAL A 78 -11.33 10.59 -3.22
CA VAL A 78 -10.79 10.84 -1.89
C VAL A 78 -10.40 9.52 -1.26
N ARG A 79 -9.14 9.42 -0.81
CA ARG A 79 -8.68 8.38 0.09
C ARG A 79 -8.66 8.92 1.51
N TYR A 80 -9.33 8.23 2.43
CA TYR A 80 -9.17 8.46 3.86
C TYR A 80 -8.29 7.37 4.45
N ILE A 81 -7.35 7.75 5.31
CA ILE A 81 -6.49 6.80 6.04
C ILE A 81 -6.48 7.18 7.51
N THR A 82 -6.77 6.22 8.38
CA THR A 82 -6.45 6.27 9.81
C THR A 82 -5.38 5.23 10.12
N ARG A 83 -4.44 5.56 11.01
CA ARG A 83 -3.35 4.66 11.38
C ARG A 83 -2.81 4.93 12.77
N TYR A 84 -2.27 3.88 13.38
CA TYR A 84 -1.48 3.96 14.60
C TYR A 84 -0.23 3.08 14.49
N PHE A 85 0.73 3.31 15.38
CA PHE A 85 2.04 2.66 15.35
C PHE A 85 2.21 1.74 16.55
N ASN A 86 2.82 0.58 16.33
CA ASN A 86 3.29 -0.34 17.37
C ASN A 86 2.22 -0.71 18.40
N GLY A 87 0.96 -0.84 17.97
CA GLY A 87 -0.18 -1.13 18.86
C GLY A 87 -0.67 0.05 19.71
N ASN A 88 -0.06 1.23 19.60
CA ASN A 88 -0.46 2.41 20.37
C ASN A 88 -1.66 3.13 19.75
N VAL A 89 -2.86 2.63 20.05
CA VAL A 89 -4.13 3.19 19.55
C VAL A 89 -4.36 4.63 20.02
N GLU A 90 -3.78 5.06 21.14
CA GLU A 90 -3.93 6.44 21.64
C GLU A 90 -3.25 7.47 20.72
N ASP A 91 -2.22 7.06 19.96
CA ASP A 91 -1.51 7.89 18.99
C ASP A 91 -2.10 7.77 17.57
N THR A 92 -3.39 7.46 17.45
CA THR A 92 -4.06 7.35 16.15
C THR A 92 -3.99 8.69 15.42
N SER A 93 -3.54 8.62 14.17
CA SER A 93 -3.48 9.75 13.24
C SER A 93 -4.29 9.45 12.01
N ASP A 94 -5.02 10.46 11.53
CA ASP A 94 -5.84 10.37 10.33
C ASP A 94 -5.53 11.50 9.34
N PHE A 95 -5.75 11.22 8.06
CA PHE A 95 -5.65 12.22 7.00
C PHE A 95 -6.43 11.82 5.76
N PHE A 96 -6.78 12.83 4.95
CA PHE A 96 -7.40 12.65 3.65
C PHE A 96 -6.41 13.00 2.53
N ILE A 97 -6.52 12.28 1.42
CA ILE A 97 -5.87 12.58 0.15
C ILE A 97 -6.96 12.67 -0.92
N GLY A 98 -7.28 13.88 -1.36
CA GLY A 98 -8.12 14.11 -2.53
C GLY A 98 -7.29 14.15 -3.81
N THR A 99 -7.77 13.54 -4.88
CA THR A 99 -7.12 13.56 -6.19
C THR A 99 -8.11 14.05 -7.24
N LEU A 100 -7.84 15.22 -7.81
CA LEU A 100 -8.58 15.79 -8.94
C LEU A 100 -7.81 15.55 -10.23
N ILE A 101 -8.45 14.91 -11.20
CA ILE A 101 -7.83 14.56 -12.48
C ILE A 101 -8.48 15.37 -13.60
N ASN A 102 -7.67 16.14 -14.34
CA ASN A 102 -8.10 16.87 -15.53
C ASN A 102 -7.36 16.34 -16.75
N GLU A 103 -8.10 15.72 -17.67
CA GLU A 103 -7.57 15.24 -18.95
C GLU A 103 -7.45 16.39 -19.96
N ARG A 104 -6.35 16.42 -20.72
CA ARG A 104 -6.12 17.30 -21.86
C ARG A 104 -5.52 16.49 -23.01
N THR A 105 -5.84 16.87 -24.24
CA THR A 105 -5.20 16.32 -25.44
C THR A 105 -4.19 17.32 -25.98
N VAL A 106 -2.93 16.89 -26.10
CA VAL A 106 -1.82 17.69 -26.62
C VAL A 106 -1.18 16.93 -27.76
N GLU A 107 -1.15 17.49 -28.98
CA GLU A 107 -0.43 16.92 -30.12
C GLU A 107 -0.67 15.40 -30.39
N ASN A 108 -1.93 14.95 -30.25
CA ASN A 108 -2.37 13.55 -30.36
C ASN A 108 -1.96 12.59 -29.22
N SER A 109 -1.44 13.11 -28.10
CA SER A 109 -1.27 12.37 -26.85
C SER A 109 -2.23 12.88 -25.77
N LYS A 110 -2.54 12.03 -24.78
CA LYS A 110 -3.30 12.42 -23.58
C LYS A 110 -2.34 12.79 -22.47
N GLU A 111 -2.60 13.93 -21.85
CA GLU A 111 -1.95 14.39 -20.63
C GLU A 111 -2.99 14.56 -19.52
N TYR A 112 -2.59 14.23 -18.30
CA TYR A 112 -3.44 14.32 -17.12
C TYR A 112 -2.83 15.32 -16.15
N HIS A 113 -3.55 16.40 -15.89
CA HIS A 113 -3.20 17.35 -14.85
C HIS A 113 -3.83 16.89 -13.54
N LEU A 114 -2.99 16.43 -12.61
CA LEU A 114 -3.39 15.94 -11.30
C LEU A 114 -3.19 17.03 -10.27
N ILE A 115 -4.23 17.32 -9.50
CA ILE A 115 -4.15 18.15 -8.30
C ILE A 115 -4.42 17.25 -7.10
N VAL A 116 -3.41 17.09 -6.26
CA VAL A 116 -3.46 16.27 -5.04
C VAL A 116 -3.61 17.18 -3.84
N PHE A 117 -4.69 16.98 -3.10
CA PHE A 117 -5.05 17.72 -1.90
C PHE A 117 -4.82 16.85 -0.68
N ARG A 118 -4.07 17.32 0.31
CA ARG A 118 -3.81 16.59 1.57
C ARG A 118 -4.36 17.36 2.76
N ALA A 119 -5.36 16.79 3.42
CA ALA A 119 -5.94 17.34 4.65
C ALA A 119 -5.54 16.46 5.86
N ALA A 120 -4.43 16.80 6.51
CA ALA A 120 -3.93 16.09 7.69
C ALA A 120 -4.27 16.76 9.03
N ASN A 121 -4.67 18.04 8.99
CA ASN A 121 -5.16 18.79 10.15
C ASN A 121 -6.44 19.57 9.76
N GLU A 122 -7.11 20.17 10.74
CA GLU A 122 -8.40 20.85 10.53
C GLU A 122 -8.30 22.28 9.99
N GLN A 123 -7.09 22.79 9.78
CA GLN A 123 -6.86 24.19 9.45
C GLN A 123 -6.37 24.38 8.03
N THR A 124 -5.63 23.42 7.48
CA THR A 124 -4.92 23.56 6.22
C THR A 124 -5.11 22.35 5.32
N VAL A 125 -5.29 22.61 4.03
CA VAL A 125 -5.19 21.62 2.95
C VAL A 125 -3.92 21.93 2.16
N SER A 126 -3.00 20.97 2.07
CA SER A 126 -1.80 21.11 1.23
C SER A 126 -2.11 20.68 -0.19
N ILE A 127 -1.55 21.38 -1.18
CA ILE A 127 -1.83 21.13 -2.60
C ILE A 127 -0.51 20.80 -3.31
N ILE A 128 -0.53 19.75 -4.12
CA ILE A 128 0.57 19.37 -5.00
C ILE A 128 -0.01 19.16 -6.40
N GLU A 129 0.58 19.81 -7.39
CA GLU A 129 0.18 19.70 -8.80
C GLU A 129 1.23 18.91 -9.57
N ASN A 130 0.77 17.99 -10.41
CA ASN A 130 1.61 17.19 -11.29
C ASN A 130 0.96 17.06 -12.67
N THR A 131 1.78 16.92 -13.71
CA THR A 131 1.31 16.53 -15.04
C THR A 131 1.87 15.16 -15.37
N LEU A 132 0.99 14.22 -15.69
CA LEU A 132 1.33 12.84 -16.03
C LEU A 132 0.96 12.54 -17.48
N THR A 133 1.78 11.73 -18.14
CA THR A 133 1.47 11.19 -19.47
C THR A 133 0.51 10.00 -19.33
N ASP A 134 -0.20 9.67 -20.41
CA ASP A 134 -1.05 8.49 -20.49
C ASP A 134 -0.31 7.19 -20.12
N GLU A 135 0.94 7.05 -20.55
CA GLU A 135 1.79 5.91 -20.24
C GLU A 135 1.95 5.70 -18.72
N VAL A 136 2.14 6.78 -17.95
CA VAL A 136 2.28 6.72 -16.49
C VAL A 136 0.96 6.32 -15.82
N ILE A 137 -0.17 6.83 -16.32
CA ILE A 137 -1.50 6.45 -15.81
C ILE A 137 -1.78 4.96 -16.06
N VAL A 138 -1.46 4.46 -17.26
CA VAL A 138 -1.62 3.03 -17.60
C VAL A 138 -0.73 2.16 -16.70
N ALA A 139 0.55 2.51 -16.54
CA ALA A 139 1.46 1.76 -15.67
C ALA A 139 0.99 1.73 -14.20
N ASN A 140 0.41 2.82 -13.69
CA ASN A 140 -0.18 2.85 -12.35
C ASN A 140 -1.39 1.92 -12.22
N LYS A 141 -2.30 1.90 -13.22
CA LYS A 141 -3.46 0.98 -13.22
C LYS A 141 -3.04 -0.49 -13.24
N GLU A 142 -2.00 -0.83 -14.00
CA GLU A 142 -1.44 -2.19 -13.99
C GLU A 142 -0.85 -2.54 -12.63
N THR A 143 -0.16 -1.58 -11.99
CA THR A 143 0.42 -1.77 -10.64
C THR A 143 -0.67 -1.99 -9.59
N GLU A 144 -1.75 -1.20 -9.63
CA GLU A 144 -2.90 -1.38 -8.73
C GLU A 144 -3.59 -2.72 -8.94
N SER A 145 -3.74 -3.17 -10.19
CA SER A 145 -4.36 -4.46 -10.50
C SER A 145 -3.53 -5.62 -9.96
N LYS A 146 -2.21 -5.58 -10.15
CA LYS A 146 -1.27 -6.57 -9.59
C LYS A 146 -1.29 -6.56 -8.07
N PHE A 147 -1.32 -5.37 -7.46
CA PHE A 147 -1.45 -5.27 -6.01
C PHE A 147 -2.69 -6.00 -5.51
N LYS A 148 -3.85 -5.84 -6.15
CA LYS A 148 -5.09 -6.54 -5.75
C LYS A 148 -4.99 -8.06 -5.88
N GLU A 149 -4.28 -8.55 -6.88
CA GLU A 149 -4.06 -10.00 -7.08
C GLU A 149 -3.03 -10.59 -6.11
N GLU A 150 -2.01 -9.81 -5.76
CA GLU A 150 -0.86 -10.25 -4.96
C GLU A 150 -1.00 -9.91 -3.46
N TYR A 151 -2.01 -9.13 -3.08
CA TYR A 151 -2.21 -8.69 -1.70
C TYR A 151 -2.45 -9.89 -0.78
N ASN A 152 -1.71 -9.93 0.32
CA ASN A 152 -1.78 -11.02 1.28
C ASN A 152 -3.03 -10.89 2.17
N TYR A 153 -4.15 -11.35 1.63
CA TYR A 153 -5.44 -11.39 2.30
C TYR A 153 -5.48 -12.53 3.34
N ASP A 154 -5.82 -12.17 4.58
CA ASP A 154 -6.03 -13.11 5.68
C ASP A 154 -7.43 -12.91 6.28
N GLU A 155 -8.32 -13.89 6.11
CA GLU A 155 -9.67 -13.88 6.67
C GLU A 155 -9.69 -13.82 8.21
N ASN A 156 -8.60 -14.24 8.86
CA ASN A 156 -8.45 -14.22 10.31
C ASN A 156 -7.64 -13.03 10.80
N TYR A 157 -7.39 -12.04 9.93
CA TYR A 157 -6.64 -10.86 10.31
C TYR A 157 -7.26 -10.16 11.52
N TYR A 158 -6.39 -9.72 12.42
CA TYR A 158 -6.77 -8.81 13.48
C TYR A 158 -5.77 -7.63 13.56
N PRO A 159 -6.22 -6.44 13.98
CA PRO A 159 -5.35 -5.26 14.07
C PRO A 159 -4.15 -5.50 15.00
N GLY A 160 -2.94 -5.31 14.50
CA GLY A 160 -1.71 -5.56 15.26
C GLY A 160 -1.17 -6.99 15.18
N GLN A 161 -1.70 -7.86 14.31
CA GLN A 161 -1.20 -9.22 14.05
C GLN A 161 0.32 -9.27 13.79
N LEU A 162 0.90 -8.24 13.17
CA LEU A 162 2.35 -8.21 12.96
C LEU A 162 3.15 -7.98 14.27
N LEU A 163 2.55 -7.46 15.35
CA LEU A 163 3.22 -7.24 16.64
C LEU A 163 3.63 -8.55 17.31
N GLU A 164 2.82 -9.59 17.12
CA GLU A 164 3.11 -10.92 17.63
C GLU A 164 4.23 -11.60 16.83
N GLN A 165 4.35 -11.26 15.55
CA GLN A 165 5.35 -11.81 14.64
C GLN A 165 6.72 -11.12 14.78
N VAL A 166 6.75 -9.80 15.05
CA VAL A 166 8.00 -9.02 15.18
C VAL A 166 8.74 -9.28 16.52
N ASN A 167 8.08 -9.83 17.55
CA ASN A 167 8.75 -10.19 18.81
C ASN A 167 9.52 -11.54 18.76
N ALA A 168 9.42 -12.30 17.67
CA ALA A 168 10.01 -13.64 17.57
C ALA A 168 11.26 -13.74 16.68
N GLU A 169 11.66 -12.66 16.00
CA GLU A 169 12.72 -12.70 14.99
C GLU A 169 14.05 -12.17 15.55
N GLY A 170 15.09 -13.01 15.53
CA GLY A 170 16.42 -12.65 16.04
C GLY A 170 17.03 -11.51 15.22
N PHE A 171 18.03 -10.82 15.77
CA PHE A 171 18.76 -9.69 15.14
C PHE A 171 19.33 -9.94 13.72
N PHE A 172 19.27 -11.18 13.22
CA PHE A 172 19.71 -11.60 11.88
C PHE A 172 18.56 -12.10 10.98
N ASP A 173 17.31 -11.94 11.41
CA ASP A 173 16.12 -12.33 10.67
C ASP A 173 15.54 -11.09 9.98
N GLY A 174 15.30 -11.21 8.67
CA GLY A 174 14.96 -10.10 7.79
C GLY A 174 15.90 -9.97 6.60
N CYS A 175 15.48 -9.13 5.64
CA CYS A 175 16.19 -9.00 4.37
C CYS A 175 17.39 -8.07 4.52
N LEU A 176 18.43 -8.32 3.74
CA LEU A 176 19.59 -7.46 3.67
C LEU A 176 19.15 -6.02 3.40
N ALA A 177 19.73 -5.09 4.14
CA ALA A 177 19.44 -3.67 4.01
C ALA A 177 19.80 -3.19 2.59
N GLY A 178 19.00 -2.27 2.05
CA GLY A 178 19.12 -1.77 0.67
C GLY A 178 17.99 -2.20 -0.27
N GLY A 179 16.92 -2.80 0.26
CA GLY A 179 15.72 -3.16 -0.50
C GLY A 179 15.74 -4.57 -1.08
N TYR A 180 16.62 -5.45 -0.59
CA TYR A 180 16.67 -6.84 -1.02
C TYR A 180 15.35 -7.55 -0.68
N ILE A 181 14.87 -8.35 -1.62
CA ILE A 181 13.57 -9.03 -1.54
C ILE A 181 13.75 -10.48 -1.08
N TYR A 182 14.85 -11.11 -1.51
CA TYR A 182 15.10 -12.53 -1.32
C TYR A 182 16.35 -12.77 -0.47
N CYS A 183 17.32 -11.85 -0.47
CA CYS A 183 18.50 -12.03 0.39
C CYS A 183 18.19 -11.73 1.85
N GLY A 184 18.20 -12.75 2.71
CA GLY A 184 18.11 -12.62 4.16
C GLY A 184 17.39 -13.80 4.78
N LYS A 185 17.52 -13.99 6.10
CA LYS A 185 16.83 -15.08 6.77
C LYS A 185 15.33 -14.74 6.81
N ASN A 186 14.49 -15.66 6.34
CA ASN A 186 13.03 -15.49 6.11
C ASN A 186 12.65 -14.51 4.99
N CYS A 187 13.56 -14.20 4.07
CA CYS A 187 13.25 -13.48 2.85
C CYS A 187 12.99 -14.45 1.72
N GLY A 188 12.08 -14.13 0.81
CA GLY A 188 11.80 -14.96 -0.36
C GLY A 188 10.98 -16.23 -0.12
N GLY A 189 11.30 -17.05 0.89
CA GLY A 189 10.54 -18.22 1.34
C GLY A 189 10.01 -19.16 0.23
N TYR A 190 8.91 -19.87 0.52
CA TYR A 190 8.16 -20.65 -0.47
C TYR A 190 7.79 -19.86 -1.74
N PRO A 191 7.43 -18.56 -1.67
CA PRO A 191 7.14 -17.75 -2.86
C PRO A 191 8.33 -17.55 -3.81
N ALA A 192 9.58 -17.78 -3.41
CA ALA A 192 10.74 -17.53 -4.27
C ALA A 192 10.74 -18.36 -5.56
N CYS A 193 10.21 -19.58 -5.53
CA CYS A 193 10.10 -20.45 -6.72
C CYS A 193 9.03 -19.98 -7.70
N ASP A 194 7.89 -19.55 -7.18
CA ASP A 194 6.69 -19.27 -7.99
C ASP A 194 6.51 -17.78 -8.28
N SER A 195 7.29 -16.92 -7.62
CA SER A 195 7.30 -15.48 -7.83
C SER A 195 7.84 -15.12 -9.21
N SER A 196 7.06 -14.38 -9.99
CA SER A 196 7.49 -13.75 -11.25
C SER A 196 8.41 -12.53 -11.04
N LYS A 197 8.45 -12.00 -9.81
CA LYS A 197 9.27 -10.83 -9.44
C LYS A 197 10.75 -11.19 -9.46
N ASN A 198 11.54 -10.38 -10.17
CA ASN A 198 13.00 -10.47 -10.14
C ASN A 198 13.54 -9.77 -8.91
N GLY A 199 14.66 -10.26 -8.38
CA GLY A 199 15.42 -9.57 -7.36
C GLY A 199 15.91 -8.21 -7.85
N ILE A 200 16.14 -7.27 -6.93
CA ILE A 200 16.51 -5.89 -7.25
C ILE A 200 17.86 -5.75 -7.95
N ASN A 201 18.71 -6.78 -7.87
CA ASN A 201 19.99 -6.89 -8.55
C ASN A 201 20.40 -8.37 -8.74
N ALA A 202 21.58 -8.62 -9.29
CA ALA A 202 22.07 -9.98 -9.54
C ALA A 202 22.17 -10.81 -8.25
N LEU A 203 22.68 -10.21 -7.17
CA LEU A 203 22.81 -10.87 -5.87
C LEU A 203 21.45 -11.28 -5.29
N ASP A 204 20.44 -10.40 -5.39
CA ASP A 204 19.07 -10.68 -4.93
C ASP A 204 18.39 -11.80 -5.72
N ASN A 205 18.72 -11.94 -7.02
CA ASN A 205 18.27 -13.08 -7.82
C ASN A 205 19.00 -14.39 -7.48
N CYS A 206 20.26 -14.33 -7.04
CA CYS A 206 20.97 -15.49 -6.50
C CYS A 206 20.30 -15.98 -5.21
N CYS A 207 19.91 -15.07 -4.33
CA CYS A 207 19.15 -15.41 -3.11
C CYS A 207 17.77 -16.01 -3.43
N LYS A 208 17.04 -15.46 -4.39
CA LYS A 208 15.78 -16.06 -4.88
C LYS A 208 15.96 -17.52 -5.32
N THR A 209 17.03 -17.79 -6.05
CA THR A 209 17.36 -19.14 -6.53
C THR A 209 17.72 -20.07 -5.38
N HIS A 210 18.44 -19.56 -4.37
CA HIS A 210 18.80 -20.28 -3.15
C HIS A 210 17.55 -20.67 -2.34
N ASP A 211 16.66 -19.72 -2.06
CA ASP A 211 15.40 -19.97 -1.33
C ASP A 211 14.50 -20.97 -2.08
N CYS A 212 14.44 -20.85 -3.41
CA CYS A 212 13.71 -21.81 -4.23
C CYS A 212 14.33 -23.21 -4.17
N CYS A 213 15.65 -23.33 -4.15
CA CYS A 213 16.34 -24.60 -4.01
C CYS A 213 15.96 -25.30 -2.69
N TYR A 214 16.01 -24.59 -1.56
CA TYR A 214 15.61 -25.12 -0.25
C TYR A 214 14.14 -25.56 -0.23
N THR A 215 13.26 -24.74 -0.81
CA THR A 215 11.83 -25.04 -0.93
C THR A 215 11.59 -26.31 -1.75
N LYS A 216 12.24 -26.44 -2.91
CA LYS A 216 12.08 -27.59 -3.82
C LYS A 216 12.56 -28.91 -3.19
N TYR A 217 13.61 -28.85 -2.38
CA TYR A 217 14.12 -30.02 -1.66
C TYR A 217 13.42 -30.26 -0.32
N GLY A 218 12.60 -29.32 0.17
CA GLY A 218 11.84 -29.44 1.41
C GLY A 218 12.75 -29.62 2.64
N VAL A 219 13.93 -29.00 2.62
CA VAL A 219 14.94 -29.11 3.68
C VAL A 219 14.99 -27.82 4.49
N ASP A 220 15.04 -27.95 5.81
CA ASP A 220 15.14 -26.84 6.77
C ASP A 220 16.54 -26.75 7.43
N TYR A 221 17.46 -27.64 7.02
CA TYR A 221 18.85 -27.70 7.46
C TYR A 221 19.81 -27.37 6.31
N LYS A 222 21.05 -27.02 6.66
CA LYS A 222 22.11 -26.67 5.68
C LYS A 222 22.21 -27.70 4.56
N HIS A 223 21.95 -27.26 3.33
CA HIS A 223 21.92 -28.09 2.15
C HIS A 223 23.07 -27.68 1.21
N CYS A 224 24.13 -28.49 1.19
CA CYS A 224 25.39 -28.16 0.51
C CYS A 224 25.21 -27.77 -0.96
N LEU A 225 24.29 -28.41 -1.69
CA LEU A 225 24.05 -28.09 -3.11
C LEU A 225 23.41 -26.71 -3.28
N CYS A 226 22.45 -26.35 -2.42
CA CYS A 226 21.80 -25.06 -2.49
C CYS A 226 22.78 -23.96 -2.08
N ASP A 227 23.51 -24.17 -0.98
CA ASP A 227 24.52 -23.21 -0.50
C ASP A 227 25.66 -23.02 -1.51
N GLN A 228 26.13 -24.09 -2.16
CA GLN A 228 27.14 -23.99 -3.22
C GLN A 228 26.61 -23.20 -4.43
N THR A 229 25.36 -23.43 -4.82
CA THR A 229 24.73 -22.69 -5.94
C THR A 229 24.65 -21.19 -5.64
N LEU A 230 24.37 -20.82 -4.38
CA LEU A 230 24.42 -19.42 -3.97
C LEU A 230 25.84 -18.85 -4.08
N CYS A 231 26.84 -19.56 -3.54
CA CYS A 231 28.24 -19.15 -3.61
C CYS A 231 28.77 -19.02 -5.04
N ASP A 232 28.32 -19.87 -5.97
CA ASP A 232 28.74 -19.82 -7.37
C ASP A 232 28.03 -18.71 -8.16
N CYS A 233 26.86 -18.27 -7.68
CA CYS A 233 26.05 -17.23 -8.31
C CYS A 233 26.43 -15.80 -7.87
N SER A 234 26.83 -15.65 -6.60
CA SER A 234 27.19 -14.37 -5.95
C SER A 234 28.62 -13.93 -6.22
#